data_AF-A0A178BD42-F1
#
_entry.id   AF-A0A178BD42-F1
#
_cell.length_a   1.000
_cell.length_b   1.000
_cell.length_c   1.000
_cell.angle_alpha   90.00
_cell.angle_beta   90.00
_cell.angle_gamma   90.00
#
_symmetry.space_group_name_H-M   'P 1'
#
loop_
_entity.id
_entity.type
_entity.pdbx_description
1 polymer ?
#
loop_
_entity_poly.entity_id
_entity_poly.type
_entity_poly.pdbx_seq_one_letter_code
_entity_poly.pdbx_strand_id
1 'polypeptide(L)'
;MQTLTIPAAVAKRKQACTSCRHRKRKCDYPTPQSIAQSDSTFNEQDPIASFQLPPHDLLVEMVNLFFDNLYQLFPCFHRRHFMRQLEEGSIQKESTLILFSMCCLAARVHPDNVVKRREQEWYEQAKFSYQLTQRDPYPALRTIQSALLLIAHGCVSGDFSTSWLFLGKVWRQAVALGINRMDASNATSMGITPQHWNSGHDQVYGLDKREGRTAVEKEEYRRTLWLLLIMDRNHAWPTGWPNALPESHFKVDIPIADSLFQDMDPDVRVASYSNVAFVRNFDRLLASVSSTTSSTVNMFQYICVAYVLLSRVAEVVHTLQDEVDALEYAQACEELDTQIVKLRLSLPRKATSVLEASSADRGHVVWLQVMLSNCAMLLYYRCVKDVSDRNATAPFLHAVAAAQNVAQTVRDASRVSIEILLSPHIASALYVAACILAIQWRTTNDASFKRDIELFQLVFERMDETYIFLGLKFKIALAHDLERSLENLEDLRDRGARGMLADCSKWAHVKEEVVRRGLPIDIT
;
A
#
# COMPACT_ATOMS: atom_id res chain seq x y z
N MET A 1 -39.28 50.53 15.21
CA MET A 1 -40.52 50.46 14.40
C MET A 1 -40.07 50.57 12.95
N GLN A 2 -40.21 49.60 12.06
CA GLN A 2 -41.33 48.69 11.82
C GLN A 2 -40.87 47.24 11.59
N THR A 3 -41.74 46.34 12.03
CA THR A 3 -41.77 44.88 11.93
C THR A 3 -41.99 44.37 10.50
N LEU A 4 -41.25 43.33 10.10
CA LEU A 4 -41.53 42.51 8.92
C LEU A 4 -41.94 41.09 9.36
N THR A 5 -43.16 40.73 8.97
CA THR A 5 -43.89 39.51 9.32
C THR A 5 -43.63 38.40 8.30
N ILE A 6 -43.45 37.16 8.76
CA ILE A 6 -43.25 35.95 7.94
C ILE A 6 -44.62 35.38 7.51
N PRO A 7 -44.87 35.00 6.23
CA PRO A 7 -46.14 34.39 5.82
C PRO A 7 -46.21 32.88 6.11
N ALA A 8 -47.42 32.44 6.48
CA ALA A 8 -47.79 31.08 6.87
C ALA A 8 -47.80 30.06 5.71
N ALA A 9 -47.62 28.79 6.09
CA ALA A 9 -47.52 27.61 5.23
C ALA A 9 -48.76 27.35 4.36
N VAL A 10 -48.52 27.07 3.07
CA VAL A 10 -49.53 26.62 2.10
C VAL A 10 -49.70 25.10 2.16
N ALA A 11 -50.92 24.64 2.43
CA ALA A 11 -51.29 23.23 2.41
C ALA A 11 -51.16 22.60 1.01
N LYS A 12 -50.32 21.56 0.87
CA LYS A 12 -50.13 20.81 -0.40
C LYS A 12 -51.38 19.98 -0.73
N ARG A 13 -52.17 20.41 -1.73
CA ARG A 13 -53.19 19.58 -2.38
C ARG A 13 -52.52 18.44 -3.16
N LYS A 14 -52.94 17.19 -2.92
CA LYS A 14 -52.47 15.99 -3.63
C LYS A 14 -52.76 16.11 -5.13
N GLN A 15 -51.72 16.18 -5.97
CA GLN A 15 -51.87 16.11 -7.43
C GLN A 15 -51.99 14.64 -7.89
N ALA A 16 -52.96 14.35 -8.74
CA ALA A 16 -53.10 13.06 -9.40
C ALA A 16 -52.01 12.87 -10.48
N CYS A 17 -51.57 11.63 -10.72
CA CYS A 17 -50.55 11.33 -11.72
C CYS A 17 -51.02 11.68 -13.15
N THR A 18 -50.06 11.89 -14.05
CA THR A 18 -50.26 12.30 -15.45
C THR A 18 -51.20 11.39 -16.23
N SER A 19 -51.20 10.08 -15.94
CA SER A 19 -52.07 9.09 -16.60
C SER A 19 -53.55 9.19 -16.17
N CYS A 20 -53.83 9.55 -14.90
CA CYS A 20 -55.20 9.68 -14.38
C CYS A 20 -55.90 10.98 -14.81
N ARG A 21 -55.12 12.00 -15.19
CA ARG A 21 -55.63 13.33 -15.57
C ARG A 21 -56.40 13.31 -16.91
N HIS A 22 -56.16 12.32 -17.77
CA HIS A 22 -56.78 12.23 -19.10
C HIS A 22 -58.05 11.37 -19.17
N ARG A 23 -58.34 10.51 -18.19
CA ARG A 23 -59.46 9.54 -18.28
C ARG A 23 -60.60 9.72 -17.27
N LYS A 24 -60.60 10.78 -16.44
CA LYS A 24 -61.67 11.11 -15.45
C LYS A 24 -62.20 9.89 -14.67
N ARG A 25 -61.33 8.95 -14.25
CA ARG A 25 -61.68 7.83 -13.35
C ARG A 25 -60.97 7.97 -12.01
N LYS A 26 -61.59 7.51 -10.92
CA LYS A 26 -60.97 7.38 -9.60
C LYS A 26 -59.83 6.35 -9.69
N CYS A 27 -58.72 6.65 -9.01
CA CYS A 27 -57.54 5.78 -8.96
C CYS A 27 -57.67 4.84 -7.76
N ASP A 28 -57.79 3.53 -8.02
CA ASP A 28 -57.94 2.49 -6.99
C ASP A 28 -56.60 1.88 -6.54
N TYR A 29 -55.47 2.50 -6.84
CA TYR A 29 -54.17 2.06 -6.32
C TYR A 29 -53.81 2.78 -5.00
N PRO A 30 -53.42 2.04 -3.95
CA PRO A 30 -53.04 2.64 -2.68
C PRO A 30 -51.81 3.53 -2.88
N THR A 31 -51.99 4.82 -2.58
CA THR A 31 -50.88 5.78 -2.51
C THR A 31 -50.00 5.40 -1.33
N PRO A 32 -48.65 5.37 -1.45
CA PRO A 32 -47.77 5.14 -0.31
C PRO A 32 -48.11 6.18 0.77
N GLN A 33 -48.63 5.71 1.90
CA GLN A 33 -48.85 6.55 3.06
C GLN A 33 -47.49 7.04 3.53
N SER A 34 -47.35 8.36 3.67
CA SER A 34 -46.27 8.94 4.43
C SER A 34 -46.31 8.30 5.82
N ILE A 35 -45.29 7.50 6.13
CA ILE A 35 -45.09 6.95 7.47
C ILE A 35 -44.99 8.17 8.39
N ALA A 36 -46.00 8.34 9.24
CA ALA A 36 -45.93 9.24 10.37
C ALA A 36 -44.79 8.71 11.24
N GLN A 37 -43.74 9.53 11.38
CA GLN A 37 -42.62 9.25 12.26
C GLN A 37 -43.16 9.10 13.68
N SER A 38 -43.00 7.90 14.23
CA SER A 38 -43.00 7.69 15.67
C SER A 38 -41.82 8.47 16.26
N ASP A 39 -42.07 9.20 17.34
CA ASP A 39 -41.05 9.87 18.16
C ASP A 39 -40.00 8.86 18.64
N SER A 40 -38.95 8.68 17.85
CA SER A 40 -37.68 8.14 18.28
C SER A 40 -36.68 9.28 18.12
N THR A 41 -36.10 9.72 19.23
CA THR A 41 -34.99 10.69 19.30
C THR A 41 -33.80 10.17 18.50
N PHE A 42 -33.82 10.37 17.18
CA PHE A 42 -32.64 10.32 16.34
C PHE A 42 -31.89 11.62 16.60
N ASN A 43 -30.69 11.47 17.13
CA ASN A 43 -29.71 12.53 17.26
C ASN A 43 -29.54 13.16 15.87
N GLU A 44 -30.08 14.36 15.63
CA GLU A 44 -29.77 15.19 14.46
C GLU A 44 -28.30 15.58 14.56
N GLN A 45 -27.41 14.67 14.15
CA GLN A 45 -26.04 15.03 13.85
C GLN A 45 -26.10 15.90 12.60
N ASP A 46 -25.80 17.18 12.76
CA ASP A 46 -25.62 18.12 11.66
C ASP A 46 -24.71 17.48 10.61
N PRO A 47 -25.20 17.23 9.37
CA PRO A 47 -24.41 16.60 8.32
C PRO A 47 -23.14 17.39 7.98
N ILE A 48 -23.03 18.65 8.38
CA ILE A 48 -21.83 19.48 8.19
C ILE A 48 -20.82 19.25 9.32
N ALA A 49 -21.27 18.92 10.54
CA ALA A 49 -20.39 18.65 11.67
C ALA A 49 -19.55 17.37 11.48
N SER A 50 -20.04 16.40 10.71
CA SER A 50 -19.29 15.17 10.36
C SER A 50 -18.17 15.40 9.33
N PHE A 51 -18.10 16.58 8.70
CA PHE A 51 -17.01 16.99 7.79
C PHE A 51 -15.93 17.83 8.48
N GLN A 52 -16.05 18.06 9.78
CA GLN A 52 -15.07 18.84 10.52
C GLN A 52 -13.93 17.95 11.00
N LEU A 53 -12.71 18.48 10.92
CA LEU A 53 -11.58 17.85 11.57
C LEU A 53 -11.86 17.72 13.08
N PRO A 54 -11.28 16.70 13.75
CA PRO A 54 -11.30 16.62 15.20
C PRO A 54 -10.82 17.92 15.88
N PRO A 55 -11.21 18.16 17.16
CA PRO A 55 -10.64 19.24 17.95
C PRO A 55 -9.11 19.23 17.91
N HIS A 56 -8.49 20.41 17.99
CA HIS A 56 -7.04 20.56 17.80
C HIS A 56 -6.21 19.64 18.70
N ASP A 57 -6.56 19.52 19.98
CA ASP A 57 -5.84 18.66 20.93
C ASP A 57 -5.88 17.20 20.51
N LEU A 58 -7.04 16.72 20.06
CA LEU A 58 -7.19 15.37 19.52
C LEU A 58 -6.40 15.21 18.22
N LEU A 59 -6.40 16.21 17.32
CA LEU A 59 -5.56 16.15 16.12
C LEU A 59 -4.07 15.99 16.45
N VAL A 60 -3.56 16.74 17.42
CA VAL A 60 -2.16 16.65 17.88
C VAL A 60 -1.87 15.26 18.45
N GLU A 61 -2.78 14.70 19.24
CA GLU A 61 -2.69 13.32 19.75
C GLU A 61 -2.65 12.30 18.61
N MET A 62 -3.57 12.38 17.65
CA MET A 62 -3.67 11.47 16.51
C MET A 62 -2.41 11.50 15.63
N VAL A 63 -1.86 12.69 15.37
CA VAL A 63 -0.63 12.83 14.58
C VAL A 63 0.58 12.27 15.32
N ASN A 64 0.68 12.47 16.66
CA ASN A 64 1.73 11.83 17.45
C ASN A 64 1.60 10.30 17.43
N LEU A 65 0.40 9.76 17.61
CA LEU A 65 0.14 8.32 17.51
C LEU A 65 0.56 7.75 16.15
N PHE A 66 0.30 8.48 15.06
CA PHE A 66 0.78 8.10 13.73
C PHE A 66 2.31 8.04 13.70
N PHE A 67 2.99 9.09 14.17
CA PHE A 67 4.46 9.12 14.15
C PHE A 67 5.09 8.04 15.03
N ASP A 68 4.48 7.73 16.16
CA ASP A 68 5.03 6.79 17.14
C ASP A 68 4.78 5.33 16.75
N ASN A 69 3.67 5.02 16.08
CA ASN A 69 3.26 3.63 15.82
C ASN A 69 3.26 3.24 14.34
N LEU A 70 3.10 4.19 13.42
CA LEU A 70 2.82 3.90 12.00
C LEU A 70 3.87 4.47 11.05
N TYR A 71 4.68 5.45 11.49
CA TYR A 71 5.68 6.11 10.64
C TYR A 71 6.65 5.13 9.97
N GLN A 72 7.04 4.05 10.64
CA GLN A 72 7.95 3.06 10.06
C GLN A 72 7.37 2.38 8.80
N LEU A 73 6.05 2.27 8.69
CA LEU A 73 5.37 1.75 7.49
C LEU A 73 5.29 2.81 6.38
N PHE A 74 5.31 4.09 6.75
CA PHE A 74 5.17 5.23 5.83
C PHE A 74 6.28 6.28 6.06
N PRO A 75 7.57 5.94 5.81
CA PRO A 75 8.70 6.80 6.17
C PRO A 75 8.89 7.95 5.17
N CYS A 76 7.84 8.73 4.94
CA CYS A 76 7.78 9.82 3.95
C CYS A 76 7.45 11.19 4.55
N PHE A 77 7.42 11.32 5.87
CA PHE A 77 7.08 12.56 6.59
C PHE A 77 8.23 13.06 7.45
N HIS A 78 8.56 14.34 7.36
CA HIS A 78 9.53 14.94 8.30
C HIS A 78 8.81 15.38 9.58
N ARG A 79 9.03 14.69 10.71
CA ARG A 79 8.21 14.85 11.93
C ARG A 79 8.22 16.29 12.44
N ARG A 80 9.41 16.88 12.62
CA ARG A 80 9.55 18.25 13.15
C ARG A 80 8.88 19.28 12.25
N HIS A 81 8.97 19.10 10.92
CA HIS A 81 8.36 20.02 9.97
C HIS A 81 6.84 19.90 9.98
N PHE A 82 6.31 18.67 9.98
CA PHE A 82 4.88 18.40 10.02
C PHE A 82 4.24 18.92 11.33
N MET A 83 4.87 18.64 12.48
CA MET A 83 4.37 19.10 13.79
C MET A 83 4.36 20.63 13.88
N ARG A 84 5.40 21.31 13.39
CA ARG A 84 5.41 22.78 13.30
C ARG A 84 4.22 23.31 12.50
N GLN A 85 3.93 22.72 11.33
CA GLN A 85 2.77 23.12 10.51
C GLN A 85 1.44 22.88 11.23
N LEU A 86 1.35 21.82 12.05
CA LEU A 86 0.18 21.49 12.85
C LEU A 86 -0.04 22.50 13.99
N GLU A 87 1.01 22.84 14.73
CA GLU A 87 1.00 23.82 15.82
C GLU A 87 0.63 25.23 15.33
N GLU A 88 1.16 25.63 14.17
CA GLU A 88 0.87 26.91 13.54
C GLU A 88 -0.55 26.98 12.92
N GLY A 89 -1.24 25.85 12.80
CA GLY A 89 -2.56 25.78 12.17
C GLY A 89 -2.54 25.86 10.64
N SER A 90 -1.36 25.79 9.99
CA SER A 90 -1.22 25.96 8.55
C SER A 90 -1.70 24.71 7.80
N ILE A 91 -1.33 23.52 8.27
CA ILE A 91 -1.72 22.26 7.61
C ILE A 91 -3.23 22.00 7.69
N GLN A 92 -3.91 22.45 8.74
CA GLN A 92 -5.37 22.36 8.88
C GLN A 92 -6.09 23.20 7.82
N LYS A 93 -5.51 24.35 7.43
CA LYS A 93 -6.08 25.24 6.40
C LYS A 93 -5.76 24.75 4.99
N GLU A 94 -4.54 24.25 4.78
CA GLU A 94 -4.04 23.92 3.45
C GLU A 94 -4.32 22.49 3.04
N SER A 95 -4.37 21.54 3.99
CA SER A 95 -4.44 20.12 3.68
C SER A 95 -5.20 19.31 4.74
N THR A 96 -6.52 19.50 4.80
CA THR A 96 -7.40 18.69 5.66
C THR A 96 -7.35 17.20 5.30
N LEU A 97 -7.15 16.89 4.01
CA LEU A 97 -7.09 15.53 3.48
C LEU A 97 -6.03 14.65 4.18
N ILE A 98 -4.81 15.18 4.40
CA ILE A 98 -3.75 14.40 5.06
C ILE A 98 -4.07 14.15 6.53
N LEU A 99 -4.72 15.10 7.20
CA LEU A 99 -5.11 14.96 8.59
C LEU A 99 -6.19 13.91 8.77
N PHE A 100 -7.23 13.88 7.91
CA PHE A 100 -8.21 12.80 7.93
C PHE A 100 -7.56 11.43 7.64
N SER A 101 -6.62 11.38 6.70
CA SER A 101 -5.92 10.14 6.33
C SER A 101 -5.03 9.62 7.48
N MET A 102 -4.33 10.50 8.19
CA MET A 102 -3.57 10.13 9.40
C MET A 102 -4.49 9.72 10.54
N CYS A 103 -5.59 10.46 10.76
CA CYS A 103 -6.55 10.14 11.80
C CYS A 103 -7.19 8.76 11.58
N CYS A 104 -7.60 8.41 10.35
CA CYS A 104 -8.20 7.10 10.09
C CYS A 104 -7.21 5.95 10.40
N LEU A 105 -5.94 6.08 10.00
CA LEU A 105 -4.94 5.06 10.27
C LEU A 105 -4.57 4.98 11.76
N ALA A 106 -4.42 6.13 12.44
CA ALA A 106 -4.05 6.17 13.86
C ALA A 106 -5.22 5.83 14.79
N ALA A 107 -6.47 5.89 14.32
CA ALA A 107 -7.65 5.53 15.10
C ALA A 107 -7.52 4.17 15.78
N ARG A 108 -7.03 3.15 15.06
CA ARG A 108 -6.93 1.77 15.57
C ARG A 108 -6.03 1.61 16.79
N VAL A 109 -4.97 2.43 16.90
CA VAL A 109 -4.00 2.39 18.01
C VAL A 109 -4.39 3.32 19.17
N HIS A 110 -5.42 4.15 19.01
CA HIS A 110 -5.87 5.08 20.04
C HIS A 110 -6.44 4.33 21.26
N PRO A 111 -6.17 4.73 22.51
CA PRO A 111 -6.66 4.00 23.69
C PRO A 111 -8.19 4.10 23.90
N ASP A 112 -8.81 5.22 23.51
CA ASP A 112 -10.26 5.43 23.61
C ASP A 112 -11.04 4.77 22.46
N ASN A 113 -11.97 3.88 22.81
CA ASN A 113 -12.89 3.20 21.88
C ASN A 113 -13.86 4.14 21.16
N VAL A 114 -14.17 5.32 21.70
CA VAL A 114 -14.98 6.34 20.99
C VAL A 114 -14.22 6.84 19.77
N VAL A 115 -12.94 7.11 19.92
CA VAL A 115 -12.06 7.56 18.83
C VAL A 115 -11.81 6.45 17.82
N LYS A 116 -11.55 5.21 18.28
CA LYS A 116 -11.40 4.03 17.39
C LYS A 116 -12.57 3.89 16.41
N ARG A 117 -13.81 4.07 16.90
CA ARG A 117 -15.03 3.93 16.08
C ARG A 117 -15.18 5.00 14.99
N ARG A 118 -14.38 6.07 15.01
CA ARG A 118 -14.37 7.11 13.97
C ARG A 118 -13.45 6.79 12.80
N GLU A 119 -12.72 5.67 12.83
CA GLU A 119 -11.84 5.24 11.74
C GLU A 119 -12.53 5.30 10.36
N GLN A 120 -13.71 4.68 10.25
CA GLN A 120 -14.44 4.63 8.98
C GLN A 120 -14.96 6.01 8.55
N GLU A 121 -15.44 6.82 9.49
CA GLU A 121 -15.90 8.19 9.23
C GLU A 121 -14.76 9.02 8.59
N TRP A 122 -13.58 9.01 9.20
CA TRP A 122 -12.42 9.74 8.68
C TRP A 122 -11.89 9.16 7.37
N TYR A 123 -11.95 7.83 7.19
CA TYR A 123 -11.60 7.21 5.91
C TYR A 123 -12.53 7.66 4.79
N GLU A 124 -13.85 7.64 4.97
CA GLU A 124 -14.81 8.09 3.95
C GLU A 124 -14.64 9.58 3.64
N GLN A 125 -14.36 10.40 4.65
CA GLN A 125 -14.09 11.83 4.43
C GLN A 125 -12.83 12.07 3.60
N ALA A 126 -11.73 11.38 3.92
CA ALA A 126 -10.49 11.47 3.15
C ALA A 126 -10.67 10.89 1.74
N LYS A 127 -11.35 9.75 1.60
CA LYS A 127 -11.67 9.12 0.32
C LYS A 127 -12.48 10.05 -0.58
N PHE A 128 -13.56 10.64 -0.07
CA PHE A 128 -14.39 11.60 -0.79
C PHE A 128 -13.57 12.84 -1.21
N SER A 129 -12.81 13.41 -0.27
CA SER A 129 -11.96 14.57 -0.54
C SER A 129 -10.91 14.29 -1.61
N TYR A 130 -10.27 13.11 -1.58
CA TYR A 130 -9.30 12.71 -2.58
C TYR A 130 -9.96 12.42 -3.95
N GLN A 131 -11.17 11.88 -4.00
CA GLN A 131 -11.89 11.70 -5.27
C GLN A 131 -12.08 13.03 -6.01
N LEU A 132 -12.34 14.12 -5.30
CA LEU A 132 -12.52 15.45 -5.87
C LEU A 132 -11.24 16.11 -6.41
N THR A 133 -10.05 15.60 -6.04
CA THR A 133 -8.79 16.20 -6.52
C THR A 133 -8.64 15.99 -8.02
N GLN A 134 -8.19 17.03 -8.73
CA GLN A 134 -7.96 17.01 -10.17
C GLN A 134 -6.56 16.48 -10.53
N ARG A 135 -6.18 16.56 -11.81
CA ARG A 135 -4.84 16.23 -12.33
C ARG A 135 -3.72 16.90 -11.54
N ASP A 136 -3.97 18.12 -11.08
CA ASP A 136 -2.98 19.01 -10.50
C ASP A 136 -3.38 19.43 -9.08
N PRO A 137 -3.27 18.52 -8.09
CA PRO A 137 -3.72 18.80 -6.73
C PRO A 137 -2.84 19.84 -6.03
N TYR A 138 -3.45 20.64 -5.16
CA TYR A 138 -2.76 21.59 -4.30
C TYR A 138 -3.23 21.46 -2.84
N PRO A 139 -2.32 21.36 -1.86
CA PRO A 139 -0.87 21.15 -2.00
C PRO A 139 -0.54 19.74 -2.51
N ALA A 140 0.39 19.65 -3.47
CA ALA A 140 0.69 18.41 -4.19
C ALA A 140 1.27 17.31 -3.28
N LEU A 141 2.34 17.61 -2.54
CA LEU A 141 3.02 16.66 -1.65
C LEU A 141 2.05 16.00 -0.67
N ARG A 142 1.32 16.81 0.11
CA ARG A 142 0.38 16.33 1.12
C ARG A 142 -0.78 15.53 0.49
N THR A 143 -1.26 15.93 -0.69
CA THR A 143 -2.28 15.16 -1.41
C THR A 143 -1.78 13.77 -1.82
N ILE A 144 -0.57 13.68 -2.39
CA ILE A 144 0.02 12.41 -2.81
C ILE A 144 0.29 11.52 -1.59
N GLN A 145 0.86 12.08 -0.52
CA GLN A 145 1.05 11.37 0.76
C GLN A 145 -0.28 10.83 1.30
N SER A 146 -1.35 11.62 1.25
CA SER A 146 -2.69 11.18 1.68
C SER A 146 -3.21 10.02 0.86
N ALA A 147 -3.00 10.05 -0.46
CA ALA A 147 -3.40 8.95 -1.33
C ALA A 147 -2.70 7.64 -0.94
N LEU A 148 -1.42 7.68 -0.54
CA LEU A 148 -0.71 6.48 -0.06
C LEU A 148 -1.35 5.93 1.22
N LEU A 149 -1.69 6.80 2.17
CA LEU A 149 -2.35 6.39 3.42
C LEU A 149 -3.73 5.78 3.15
N LEU A 150 -4.49 6.35 2.21
CA LEU A 150 -5.79 5.83 1.78
C LEU A 150 -5.68 4.48 1.08
N ILE A 151 -4.72 4.30 0.18
CA ILE A 151 -4.47 3.01 -0.47
C ILE A 151 -4.13 1.96 0.60
N ALA A 152 -3.27 2.30 1.57
CA ALA A 152 -2.91 1.38 2.64
C ALA A 152 -4.10 1.00 3.52
N HIS A 153 -4.95 1.97 3.86
CA HIS A 153 -6.19 1.71 4.61
C HIS A 153 -7.14 0.81 3.82
N GLY A 154 -7.36 1.10 2.54
CA GLY A 154 -8.24 0.29 1.70
C GLY A 154 -7.75 -1.16 1.57
N CYS A 155 -6.44 -1.41 1.50
CA CYS A 155 -5.88 -2.76 1.52
C CYS A 155 -6.25 -3.55 2.79
N VAL A 156 -6.14 -2.91 3.97
CA VAL A 156 -6.36 -3.59 5.25
C VAL A 156 -7.83 -3.74 5.62
N SER A 157 -8.68 -2.91 5.01
CA SER A 157 -10.13 -2.86 5.22
C SER A 157 -10.93 -3.62 4.15
N GLY A 158 -10.27 -4.11 3.10
CA GLY A 158 -10.91 -4.86 2.01
C GLY A 158 -11.46 -4.02 0.86
N ASP A 159 -11.24 -2.70 0.86
CA ASP A 159 -11.60 -1.78 -0.23
C ASP A 159 -10.54 -1.78 -1.34
N PHE A 160 -10.28 -2.94 -1.93
CA PHE A 160 -9.24 -3.12 -2.94
C PHE A 160 -9.51 -2.35 -4.23
N SER A 161 -10.78 -2.22 -4.62
CA SER A 161 -11.18 -1.49 -5.82
C SER A 161 -10.77 -0.01 -5.72
N THR A 162 -11.10 0.64 -4.59
CA THR A 162 -10.67 2.02 -4.34
C THR A 162 -9.15 2.11 -4.28
N SER A 163 -8.49 1.20 -3.55
CA SER A 163 -7.03 1.17 -3.42
C SER A 163 -6.34 1.12 -4.78
N TRP A 164 -6.79 0.22 -5.66
CA TRP A 164 -6.26 0.07 -7.01
C TRP A 164 -6.47 1.31 -7.88
N LEU A 165 -7.70 1.87 -7.89
CA LEU A 165 -8.01 3.06 -8.67
C LEU A 165 -7.24 4.29 -8.17
N PHE A 166 -7.10 4.43 -6.85
CA PHE A 166 -6.35 5.53 -6.25
C PHE A 166 -4.86 5.44 -6.55
N LEU A 167 -4.30 4.23 -6.61
CA LEU A 167 -2.92 3.99 -6.99
C LEU A 167 -2.63 4.46 -8.44
N GLY A 168 -3.51 4.10 -9.37
CA GLY A 168 -3.42 4.62 -10.75
C GLY A 168 -3.58 6.14 -10.80
N LYS A 169 -4.55 6.69 -10.07
CA LYS A 169 -4.80 8.14 -10.03
C LYS A 169 -3.60 8.91 -9.50
N VAL A 170 -3.03 8.51 -8.37
CA VAL A 170 -1.91 9.21 -7.73
C VAL A 170 -0.67 9.16 -8.60
N TRP A 171 -0.43 8.03 -9.29
CA TRP A 171 0.66 7.94 -10.25
C TRP A 171 0.51 8.96 -11.39
N ARG A 172 -0.69 9.06 -11.97
CA ARG A 172 -0.95 10.03 -13.05
C ARG A 172 -0.82 11.47 -12.56
N GLN A 173 -1.19 11.77 -11.32
CA GLN A 173 -0.95 13.07 -10.70
C GLN A 173 0.57 13.33 -10.54
N ALA A 174 1.32 12.37 -10.00
CA ALA A 174 2.77 12.50 -9.83
C ALA A 174 3.52 12.71 -11.16
N VAL A 175 3.09 12.01 -12.23
CA VAL A 175 3.63 12.18 -13.59
C VAL A 175 3.28 13.55 -14.17
N ALA A 176 2.03 14.00 -13.99
CA ALA A 176 1.58 15.32 -14.45
C ALA A 176 2.34 16.47 -13.76
N LEU A 177 2.69 16.26 -12.49
CA LEU A 177 3.51 17.18 -11.69
C LEU A 177 5.02 17.05 -11.99
N GLY A 178 5.43 16.03 -12.74
CA GLY A 178 6.84 15.78 -13.08
C GLY A 178 7.68 15.16 -11.95
N ILE A 179 7.06 14.81 -10.82
CA ILE A 179 7.77 14.30 -9.64
C ILE A 179 8.45 12.95 -9.94
N ASN A 180 7.87 12.15 -10.84
CA ASN A 180 8.43 10.87 -11.28
C ASN A 180 9.83 10.96 -11.92
N ARG A 181 10.28 12.17 -12.26
CA ARG A 181 11.57 12.44 -12.90
C ARG A 181 12.30 13.62 -12.25
N MET A 182 12.00 13.90 -10.98
CA MET A 182 12.57 15.04 -10.25
C MET A 182 14.11 15.02 -10.16
N ASP A 183 14.74 13.85 -10.30
CA ASP A 183 16.21 13.71 -10.27
C ASP A 183 16.79 13.37 -11.66
N ALA A 184 16.06 13.64 -12.74
CA ALA A 184 16.54 13.45 -14.10
C ALA A 184 17.32 14.69 -14.60
N SER A 185 18.61 14.52 -14.88
CA SER A 185 19.48 15.61 -15.39
C SER A 185 19.03 16.22 -16.72
N ASN A 186 18.29 15.45 -17.54
CA ASN A 186 17.90 15.82 -18.92
C ASN A 186 16.38 16.05 -19.08
N ALA A 187 15.60 16.02 -18.01
CA ALA A 187 14.14 16.24 -18.09
C ALA A 187 13.76 17.68 -18.49
N THR A 188 14.73 18.58 -18.54
CA THR A 188 14.65 19.98 -18.97
C THR A 188 14.63 20.20 -20.48
N SER A 189 14.64 19.15 -21.33
CA SER A 189 14.68 19.32 -22.78
C SER A 189 13.69 18.43 -23.56
N MET A 190 12.40 18.60 -23.31
CA MET A 190 11.40 18.43 -24.38
C MET A 190 11.19 19.81 -25.01
N GLY A 191 12.12 20.19 -25.89
CA GLY A 191 12.17 21.47 -26.59
C GLY A 191 11.03 21.68 -27.57
N ILE A 192 9.81 21.81 -27.06
CA ILE A 192 8.73 22.51 -27.76
C ILE A 192 8.69 23.90 -27.14
N THR A 193 9.51 24.80 -27.66
CA THR A 193 9.24 26.23 -27.59
C THR A 193 8.29 26.57 -28.75
N PRO A 194 7.00 26.85 -28.52
CA PRO A 194 6.22 27.57 -29.52
C PRO A 194 6.91 28.92 -29.70
N GLN A 195 7.41 29.20 -30.90
CA GLN A 195 8.22 30.38 -31.25
C GLN A 195 7.51 31.73 -31.06
N HIS A 196 6.35 31.79 -30.41
CA HIS A 196 5.54 33.00 -30.29
C HIS A 196 5.21 33.45 -28.87
N TRP A 197 5.69 32.80 -27.80
CA TRP A 197 5.40 33.22 -26.43
C TRP A 197 6.65 33.77 -25.72
N ASN A 198 6.89 35.07 -25.90
CA ASN A 198 7.87 35.85 -25.15
C ASN A 198 7.38 36.07 -23.71
N SER A 199 7.53 35.08 -22.84
CA SER A 199 7.53 35.25 -21.38
C SER A 199 8.47 34.21 -20.77
N GLY A 200 9.61 34.65 -20.23
CA GLY A 200 10.75 33.80 -19.89
C GLY A 200 10.64 32.91 -18.65
N HIS A 201 9.53 32.20 -18.42
CA HIS A 201 9.42 31.21 -17.32
C HIS A 201 8.25 30.24 -17.54
N ASP A 202 8.38 29.27 -18.44
CA ASP A 202 7.58 28.04 -18.37
C ASP A 202 8.28 26.93 -19.15
N GLN A 203 9.11 26.16 -18.43
CA GLN A 203 9.48 24.81 -18.89
C GLN A 203 8.22 23.94 -18.84
N VAL A 204 8.10 23.04 -19.83
CA VAL A 204 6.89 22.30 -20.25
C VAL A 204 6.24 21.41 -19.18
N TYR A 205 6.77 21.40 -17.96
CA TYR A 205 6.19 20.79 -16.78
C TYR A 205 6.53 21.70 -15.61
N GLY A 206 5.57 22.01 -14.74
CA GLY A 206 5.72 22.98 -13.63
C GLY A 206 6.71 22.57 -12.53
N LEU A 207 7.78 21.84 -12.87
CA LEU A 207 8.89 21.36 -12.06
C LEU A 207 9.47 22.50 -11.22
N ASP A 208 9.83 23.64 -11.83
CA ASP A 208 10.41 24.78 -11.09
C ASP A 208 9.48 25.42 -10.06
N LYS A 209 8.15 25.33 -10.23
CA LYS A 209 7.18 25.87 -9.25
C LYS A 209 6.88 24.89 -8.11
N ARG A 210 7.32 23.63 -8.20
CA ARG A 210 6.75 22.50 -7.44
C ARG A 210 7.76 21.47 -6.93
N GLU A 211 9.01 21.51 -7.39
CA GLU A 211 10.12 20.90 -6.69
C GLU A 211 10.19 21.50 -5.28
N GLY A 212 10.14 20.67 -4.24
CA GLY A 212 10.11 21.09 -2.84
C GLY A 212 10.98 22.33 -2.58
N ARG A 213 10.38 23.34 -1.92
CA ARG A 213 11.00 24.63 -1.64
C ARG A 213 12.22 24.48 -0.73
N THR A 214 12.21 23.43 0.08
CA THR A 214 13.25 23.11 1.06
C THR A 214 13.86 21.74 0.75
N ALA A 215 15.06 21.50 1.26
CA ALA A 215 15.70 20.19 1.14
C ALA A 215 14.82 19.08 1.76
N VAL A 216 14.13 19.39 2.87
CA VAL A 216 13.19 18.47 3.53
C VAL A 216 12.04 18.11 2.58
N GLU A 217 11.37 19.09 1.97
CA GLU A 217 10.26 18.82 1.05
C GLU A 217 10.72 17.99 -0.16
N LYS A 218 11.92 18.23 -0.69
CA LYS A 218 12.49 17.42 -1.78
C LYS A 218 12.66 15.97 -1.35
N GLU A 219 13.17 15.73 -0.15
CA GLU A 219 13.33 14.37 0.39
C GLU A 219 11.98 13.71 0.72
N GLU A 220 10.99 14.47 1.22
CA GLU A 220 9.61 13.99 1.38
C GLU A 220 9.02 13.54 0.03
N TYR A 221 9.22 14.29 -1.05
CA TYR A 221 8.80 13.87 -2.39
C TYR A 221 9.48 12.57 -2.82
N ARG A 222 10.81 12.44 -2.65
CA ARG A 222 11.52 11.20 -3.01
C ARG A 222 10.97 10.00 -2.26
N ARG A 223 10.86 10.11 -0.93
CA ARG A 223 10.33 9.06 -0.06
C ARG A 223 8.90 8.69 -0.41
N THR A 224 8.06 9.69 -0.69
CA THR A 224 6.67 9.49 -1.12
C THR A 224 6.60 8.72 -2.43
N LEU A 225 7.43 9.05 -3.43
CA LEU A 225 7.43 8.36 -4.72
C LEU A 225 7.99 6.93 -4.64
N TRP A 226 9.01 6.71 -3.81
CA TRP A 226 9.51 5.36 -3.53
C TRP A 226 8.48 4.51 -2.81
N LEU A 227 7.77 5.08 -1.83
CA LEU A 227 6.68 4.39 -1.15
C LEU A 227 5.53 4.09 -2.12
N LEU A 228 5.19 4.99 -3.03
CA LEU A 228 4.22 4.71 -4.09
C LEU A 228 4.63 3.52 -4.97
N LEU A 229 5.91 3.48 -5.39
CA LEU A 229 6.44 2.35 -6.17
C LEU A 229 6.34 1.04 -5.39
N ILE A 230 6.75 1.05 -4.11
CA ILE A 230 6.64 -0.10 -3.21
C ILE A 230 5.18 -0.58 -3.10
N MET A 231 4.23 0.34 -2.94
CA MET A 231 2.81 0.00 -2.84
C MET A 231 2.25 -0.58 -4.14
N ASP A 232 2.65 -0.06 -5.30
CA ASP A 232 2.26 -0.61 -6.60
C ASP A 232 2.75 -2.05 -6.76
N ARG A 233 4.01 -2.30 -6.39
CA ARG A 233 4.57 -3.65 -6.45
C ARG A 233 3.83 -4.61 -5.53
N ASN A 234 3.51 -4.17 -4.30
CA ASN A 234 2.72 -4.97 -3.35
C ASN A 234 1.33 -5.34 -3.86
N HIS A 235 0.72 -4.54 -4.73
CA HIS A 235 -0.58 -4.86 -5.34
C HIS A 235 -0.42 -5.77 -6.57
N ALA A 236 0.63 -5.55 -7.36
CA ALA A 236 0.85 -6.24 -8.63
C ALA A 236 1.35 -7.68 -8.46
N TRP A 237 2.39 -7.90 -7.64
CA TRP A 237 3.03 -9.22 -7.56
C TRP A 237 2.11 -10.35 -7.10
N PRO A 238 1.21 -10.18 -6.10
CA PRO A 238 0.33 -11.24 -5.63
C PRO A 238 -0.89 -11.46 -6.51
N THR A 239 -1.12 -10.62 -7.53
CA THR A 239 -2.26 -10.71 -8.45
C THR A 239 -1.82 -11.05 -9.87
N GLY A 240 -0.53 -10.91 -10.19
CA GLY A 240 0.00 -10.98 -11.54
C GLY A 240 -0.43 -9.82 -12.43
N TRP A 241 -1.04 -8.79 -11.84
CA TRP A 241 -1.43 -7.60 -12.58
C TRP A 241 -0.18 -6.79 -12.97
N PRO A 242 -0.22 -6.09 -14.10
CA PRO A 242 0.89 -5.23 -14.49
C PRO A 242 1.08 -4.10 -13.48
N ASN A 243 2.33 -3.74 -13.24
CA ASN A 243 2.69 -2.56 -12.45
C ASN A 243 2.08 -1.30 -13.09
N ALA A 244 1.41 -0.45 -12.31
CA ALA A 244 0.93 0.84 -12.81
C ALA A 244 2.07 1.84 -13.04
N LEU A 245 3.17 1.69 -12.29
CA LEU A 245 4.36 2.52 -12.36
C LEU A 245 5.47 1.82 -13.15
N PRO A 246 5.65 2.10 -14.46
CA PRO A 246 6.74 1.51 -15.22
C PRO A 246 8.11 2.04 -14.73
N GLU A 247 9.04 1.13 -14.45
CA GLU A 247 10.41 1.46 -13.97
C GLU A 247 11.15 2.38 -14.96
N SER A 248 10.87 2.24 -16.27
CA SER A 248 11.45 3.09 -17.33
C SER A 248 11.07 4.57 -17.23
N HIS A 249 9.98 4.91 -16.55
CA HIS A 249 9.54 6.30 -16.33
C HIS A 249 9.76 6.75 -14.87
N PHE A 250 10.55 6.02 -14.10
CA PHE A 250 10.86 6.36 -12.72
C PHE A 250 12.32 6.79 -12.61
N LYS A 251 12.55 8.09 -12.43
CA LYS A 251 13.87 8.68 -12.17
C LYS A 251 13.80 9.58 -10.95
N VAL A 252 13.72 8.91 -9.80
CA VAL A 252 13.78 9.48 -8.46
C VAL A 252 14.92 8.78 -7.74
N ASP A 253 15.86 9.54 -7.20
CA ASP A 253 17.03 9.00 -6.53
C ASP A 253 16.66 8.35 -5.20
N ILE A 254 17.50 7.43 -4.75
CA ILE A 254 17.23 6.60 -3.57
C ILE A 254 17.18 7.49 -2.32
N PRO A 255 16.17 7.32 -1.43
CA PRO A 255 16.05 8.13 -0.23
C PRO A 255 17.23 7.91 0.72
N ILE A 256 17.60 8.95 1.47
CA ILE A 256 18.68 8.88 2.45
C ILE A 256 18.26 8.09 3.70
N ALA A 257 19.20 7.83 4.61
CA ALA A 257 18.89 7.19 5.89
C ALA A 257 17.89 8.02 6.70
N ASP A 258 16.99 7.33 7.41
CA ASP A 258 15.89 7.99 8.15
C ASP A 258 16.37 8.95 9.23
N SER A 259 17.44 8.58 9.96
CA SER A 259 18.07 9.47 10.95
C SER A 259 18.53 10.78 10.32
N LEU A 260 19.21 10.70 9.16
CA LEU A 260 19.68 11.89 8.44
C LEU A 260 18.52 12.76 7.97
N PHE A 261 17.44 12.14 7.51
CA PHE A 261 16.23 12.84 7.09
C PHE A 261 15.57 13.58 8.25
N GLN A 262 15.36 12.93 9.41
CA GLN A 262 14.74 13.55 10.58
C GLN A 262 15.62 14.60 11.28
N ASP A 263 16.94 14.54 11.08
CA ASP A 263 17.89 15.53 11.60
C ASP A 263 17.98 16.80 10.75
N MET A 264 17.40 16.82 9.55
CA MET A 264 17.44 17.97 8.66
C MET A 264 16.85 19.23 9.27
N ASP A 265 17.39 20.37 8.85
CA ASP A 265 16.78 21.67 9.10
C ASP A 265 15.66 21.93 8.08
N PRO A 266 14.38 22.08 8.53
CA PRO A 266 13.26 22.36 7.64
C PRO A 266 13.40 23.64 6.80
N ASP A 267 14.22 24.59 7.22
CA ASP A 267 14.31 25.91 6.61
C ASP A 267 15.45 26.02 5.57
N VAL A 268 16.27 24.97 5.46
CA VAL A 268 17.38 24.90 4.49
C VAL A 268 16.89 24.46 3.11
N ARG A 269 17.34 25.16 2.05
CA ARG A 269 16.97 24.86 0.65
C ARG A 269 17.85 23.83 -0.03
N VAL A 270 19.10 23.69 0.40
CA VAL A 270 20.11 22.83 -0.25
C VAL A 270 20.60 21.80 0.77
N ALA A 271 20.44 20.53 0.45
CA ALA A 271 20.93 19.44 1.29
C ALA A 271 22.46 19.42 1.33
N SER A 272 23.03 19.06 2.49
CA SER A 272 24.48 18.83 2.67
C SER A 272 24.93 17.44 2.22
N TYR A 273 23.98 16.60 1.80
CA TYR A 273 24.21 15.21 1.41
C TYR A 273 23.73 14.97 -0.03
N SER A 274 24.23 13.91 -0.65
CA SER A 274 23.80 13.43 -1.96
C SER A 274 23.01 12.14 -1.83
N ASN A 275 21.87 12.06 -2.52
CA ASN A 275 21.15 10.81 -2.69
C ASN A 275 21.93 9.85 -3.63
N VAL A 276 21.71 8.55 -3.48
CA VAL A 276 22.24 7.56 -4.43
C VAL A 276 21.41 7.59 -5.69
N ALA A 277 22.06 7.82 -6.83
CA ALA A 277 21.36 7.93 -8.10
C ALA A 277 20.64 6.62 -8.45
N PHE A 278 19.33 6.69 -8.74
CA PHE A 278 18.62 5.52 -9.25
C PHE A 278 19.01 5.25 -10.70
N VAL A 279 19.43 4.02 -10.99
CA VAL A 279 19.77 3.54 -12.33
C VAL A 279 19.15 2.16 -12.55
N ARG A 280 18.67 1.90 -13.76
CA ARG A 280 18.01 0.62 -14.10
C ARG A 280 18.96 -0.58 -14.15
N ASN A 281 20.23 -0.37 -14.50
CA ASN A 281 21.19 -1.47 -14.46
C ASN A 281 21.41 -1.89 -12.99
N PHE A 282 21.05 -3.12 -12.65
CA PHE A 282 20.99 -3.57 -11.26
C PHE A 282 22.37 -3.61 -10.61
N ASP A 283 23.38 -4.14 -11.31
CA ASP A 283 24.75 -4.21 -10.79
C ASP A 283 25.31 -2.81 -10.48
N ARG A 284 25.04 -1.82 -11.33
CA ARG A 284 25.42 -0.43 -11.08
C ARG A 284 24.66 0.19 -9.91
N LEU A 285 23.36 -0.10 -9.79
CA LEU A 285 22.56 0.36 -8.66
C LEU A 285 23.10 -0.23 -7.35
N LEU A 286 23.34 -1.54 -7.32
CA LEU A 286 23.86 -2.25 -6.17
C LEU A 286 25.25 -1.77 -5.77
N ALA A 287 26.13 -1.56 -6.75
CA ALA A 287 27.47 -1.00 -6.50
C ALA A 287 27.40 0.39 -5.88
N SER A 288 26.47 1.24 -6.33
CA SER A 288 26.27 2.60 -5.79
C SER A 288 25.68 2.58 -4.38
N VAL A 289 24.77 1.65 -4.11
CA VAL A 289 24.21 1.42 -2.77
C VAL A 289 25.31 0.96 -1.80
N SER A 290 26.13 0.01 -2.24
CA SER A 290 27.17 -0.61 -1.41
C SER A 290 28.37 0.32 -1.17
N SER A 291 28.65 1.24 -2.09
CA SER A 291 29.75 2.20 -1.96
C SER A 291 29.44 3.39 -1.04
N THR A 292 28.19 3.51 -0.58
CA THR A 292 27.78 4.63 0.29
C THR A 292 28.45 4.47 1.66
N THR A 293 29.48 5.26 1.93
CA THR A 293 30.20 5.30 3.21
C THR A 293 29.43 6.13 4.24
N SER A 294 28.24 5.69 4.63
CA SER A 294 27.52 6.27 5.76
C SER A 294 27.81 5.47 7.03
N SER A 295 27.99 6.17 8.17
CA SER A 295 28.09 5.55 9.49
C SER A 295 26.77 4.88 9.91
N THR A 296 25.65 5.34 9.36
CA THR A 296 24.31 4.81 9.61
C THR A 296 23.85 3.95 8.45
N VAL A 297 23.38 2.73 8.75
CA VAL A 297 22.87 1.85 7.71
C VAL A 297 21.48 2.31 7.27
N ASN A 298 21.28 2.51 5.97
CA ASN A 298 19.99 2.91 5.41
C ASN A 298 19.15 1.68 5.06
N MET A 299 18.31 1.20 6.00
CA MET A 299 17.45 0.04 5.75
C MET A 299 16.46 0.29 4.60
N PHE A 300 15.88 1.48 4.54
CA PHE A 300 14.86 1.82 3.55
C PHE A 300 15.40 1.78 2.11
N GLN A 301 16.67 2.14 1.90
CA GLN A 301 17.35 1.97 0.62
C GLN A 301 17.41 0.52 0.16
N TYR A 302 17.75 -0.43 1.04
CA TYR A 302 17.75 -1.85 0.68
C TYR A 302 16.33 -2.38 0.41
N ILE A 303 15.33 -1.89 1.14
CA ILE A 303 13.92 -2.19 0.85
C ILE A 303 13.56 -1.71 -0.56
N CYS A 304 13.90 -0.47 -0.92
CA CYS A 304 13.68 0.07 -2.26
C CYS A 304 14.29 -0.82 -3.35
N VAL A 305 15.56 -1.23 -3.17
CA VAL A 305 16.26 -2.12 -4.13
C VAL A 305 15.62 -3.51 -4.18
N ALA A 306 15.18 -4.06 -3.04
CA ALA A 306 14.46 -5.34 -3.00
C ALA A 306 13.15 -5.28 -3.78
N TYR A 307 12.41 -4.16 -3.73
CA TYR A 307 11.17 -3.98 -4.49
C TYR A 307 11.39 -3.81 -6.00
N VAL A 308 12.52 -3.23 -6.42
CA VAL A 308 12.93 -3.22 -7.84
C VAL A 308 13.16 -4.65 -8.34
N LEU A 309 13.82 -5.47 -7.53
CA LEU A 309 14.06 -6.88 -7.88
C LEU A 309 12.76 -7.70 -7.87
N LEU A 310 11.91 -7.49 -6.85
CA LEU A 310 10.60 -8.14 -6.73
C LEU A 310 9.74 -7.92 -7.97
N SER A 311 9.69 -6.69 -8.50
CA SER A 311 8.90 -6.41 -9.69
C SER A 311 9.42 -7.12 -10.93
N ARG A 312 10.74 -7.21 -11.10
CA ARG A 312 11.34 -7.92 -12.24
C ARG A 312 11.11 -9.42 -12.17
N VAL A 313 11.22 -10.01 -10.97
CA VAL A 313 10.85 -11.40 -10.72
C VAL A 313 9.38 -11.63 -11.04
N ALA A 314 8.48 -10.77 -10.56
CA ALA A 314 7.06 -10.88 -10.82
C ALA A 314 6.73 -10.76 -12.32
N GLU A 315 7.37 -9.87 -13.06
CA GLU A 315 7.18 -9.70 -14.51
C GLU A 315 7.59 -10.96 -15.29
N VAL A 316 8.73 -11.57 -14.94
CA VAL A 316 9.16 -12.85 -15.56
C VAL A 316 8.22 -13.98 -15.15
N VAL A 317 7.93 -14.12 -13.86
CA VAL A 317 7.08 -15.21 -13.35
C VAL A 317 5.66 -15.12 -13.93
N HIS A 318 5.10 -13.93 -14.12
CA HIS A 318 3.72 -13.73 -14.59
C HIS A 318 3.61 -13.34 -16.07
N THR A 319 4.66 -13.51 -16.88
CA THR A 319 4.60 -13.19 -18.33
C THR A 319 3.39 -13.80 -19.04
N LEU A 320 2.65 -12.98 -19.78
CA LEU A 320 1.43 -13.39 -20.51
C LEU A 320 1.74 -14.04 -21.87
N GLN A 321 3.00 -14.13 -22.26
CA GLN A 321 3.38 -14.73 -23.54
C GLN A 321 3.13 -16.24 -23.51
N ASP A 322 2.37 -16.73 -24.50
CA ASP A 322 2.03 -18.15 -24.66
C ASP A 322 3.23 -18.99 -25.11
N GLU A 323 4.04 -18.44 -26.03
CA GLU A 323 5.29 -18.99 -26.52
C GLU A 323 6.44 -18.12 -26.03
N VAL A 324 7.07 -18.51 -24.93
CA VAL A 324 8.31 -17.88 -24.46
C VAL A 324 9.46 -18.76 -24.94
N ASP A 325 10.48 -18.14 -25.54
CA ASP A 325 11.73 -18.84 -25.82
C ASP A 325 12.27 -19.41 -24.49
N ALA A 326 12.32 -20.74 -24.39
CA ALA A 326 12.65 -21.42 -23.15
C ALA A 326 14.08 -21.08 -22.67
N LEU A 327 15.00 -20.79 -23.61
CA LEU A 327 16.36 -20.39 -23.29
C LEU A 327 16.39 -18.96 -22.77
N GLU A 328 15.71 -18.01 -23.43
CA GLU A 328 15.63 -16.62 -22.97
C GLU A 328 14.98 -16.53 -21.57
N TYR A 329 13.90 -17.29 -21.36
CA TYR A 329 13.25 -17.37 -20.06
C TYR A 329 14.17 -17.93 -18.96
N ALA A 330 14.88 -19.02 -19.25
CA ALA A 330 15.82 -19.63 -18.32
C ALA A 330 16.97 -18.68 -17.98
N GLN A 331 17.53 -18.00 -18.99
CA GLN A 331 18.58 -16.99 -18.80
C GLN A 331 18.09 -15.81 -17.96
N ALA A 332 16.87 -15.33 -18.19
CA ALA A 332 16.27 -14.28 -17.37
C ALA A 332 16.10 -14.73 -15.91
N CYS A 333 15.71 -15.98 -15.68
CA CYS A 333 15.60 -16.54 -14.33
C CYS A 333 16.98 -16.67 -13.64
N GLU A 334 18.01 -17.12 -14.35
CA GLU A 334 19.38 -17.27 -13.82
C GLU A 334 20.01 -15.91 -13.48
N GLU A 335 19.79 -14.90 -14.33
CA GLU A 335 20.24 -13.53 -14.07
C GLU A 335 19.54 -12.95 -12.84
N LEU A 336 18.23 -13.15 -12.71
CA LEU A 336 17.48 -12.70 -11.52
C LEU A 336 17.93 -13.43 -10.25
N ASP A 337 18.19 -14.73 -10.31
CA ASP A 337 18.74 -15.48 -9.18
C ASP A 337 20.10 -14.90 -8.74
N THR A 338 20.98 -14.66 -9.71
CA THR A 338 22.28 -14.03 -9.47
C THR A 338 22.12 -12.65 -8.81
N GLN A 339 21.15 -11.84 -9.24
CA GLN A 339 20.85 -10.53 -8.64
C GLN A 339 20.31 -10.66 -7.20
N ILE A 340 19.46 -11.65 -6.91
CA ILE A 340 18.97 -11.94 -5.54
C ILE A 340 20.16 -12.30 -4.64
N VAL A 341 21.05 -13.17 -5.10
CA VAL A 341 22.24 -13.59 -4.34
C VAL A 341 23.18 -12.40 -4.11
N LYS A 342 23.50 -11.63 -5.15
CA LYS A 342 24.34 -10.43 -5.05
C LYS A 342 23.78 -9.44 -4.03
N LEU A 343 22.48 -9.15 -4.07
CA LEU A 343 21.83 -8.25 -3.11
C LEU A 343 21.95 -8.78 -1.68
N ARG A 344 21.65 -10.06 -1.44
CA ARG A 344 21.78 -10.68 -0.10
C ARG A 344 23.21 -10.60 0.44
N LEU A 345 24.21 -10.90 -0.39
CA LEU A 345 25.62 -10.87 0.01
C LEU A 345 26.16 -9.44 0.22
N SER A 346 25.52 -8.43 -0.39
CA SER A 346 25.88 -7.02 -0.19
C SER A 346 25.34 -6.44 1.12
N LEU A 347 24.41 -7.13 1.79
CA LEU A 347 23.76 -6.58 2.98
C LEU A 347 24.74 -6.48 4.15
N PRO A 348 24.75 -5.35 4.87
CA PRO A 348 25.48 -5.25 6.13
C PRO A 348 24.83 -6.15 7.19
N ARG A 349 25.63 -6.68 8.13
CA ARG A 349 25.15 -7.61 9.18
C ARG A 349 23.92 -7.10 9.96
N LYS A 350 23.86 -5.79 10.23
CA LYS A 350 22.73 -5.15 10.91
C LYS A 350 21.41 -5.26 10.14
N ALA A 351 21.46 -5.51 8.83
CA ALA A 351 20.30 -5.71 7.95
C ALA A 351 19.89 -7.18 7.81
N THR A 352 20.66 -8.13 8.38
CA THR A 352 20.44 -9.57 8.22
C THR A 352 19.90 -10.27 9.45
N SER A 353 19.89 -9.61 10.61
CA SER A 353 19.43 -10.21 11.88
C SER A 353 18.47 -9.29 12.61
N VAL A 354 17.23 -9.75 12.82
CA VAL A 354 16.20 -9.04 13.59
C VAL A 354 16.64 -8.86 15.05
N LEU A 355 17.32 -9.85 15.62
CA LEU A 355 17.73 -9.84 17.02
C LEU A 355 18.89 -8.86 17.27
N GLU A 356 19.79 -8.69 16.29
CA GLU A 356 20.93 -7.77 16.38
C GLU A 356 20.60 -6.34 15.95
N ALA A 357 19.46 -6.14 15.26
CA ALA A 357 19.03 -4.83 14.80
C ALA A 357 18.60 -3.91 15.95
N SER A 358 18.82 -2.60 15.75
CA SER A 358 18.36 -1.56 16.67
C SER A 358 16.83 -1.55 16.75
N SER A 359 16.25 -1.09 17.85
CA SER A 359 14.78 -1.03 18.00
C SER A 359 14.11 -0.25 16.86
N ALA A 360 14.76 0.81 16.36
CA ALA A 360 14.27 1.62 15.26
C ALA A 360 14.30 0.90 13.89
N ASP A 361 15.23 -0.04 13.70
CA ASP A 361 15.44 -0.71 12.41
C ASP A 361 14.73 -2.06 12.30
N ARG A 362 14.34 -2.69 13.42
CA ARG A 362 13.80 -4.06 13.45
C ARG A 362 12.63 -4.30 12.51
N GLY A 363 11.67 -3.38 12.45
CA GLY A 363 10.54 -3.47 11.52
C GLY A 363 10.98 -3.47 10.06
N HIS A 364 11.95 -2.61 9.71
CA HIS A 364 12.52 -2.57 8.35
C HIS A 364 13.39 -3.80 8.04
N VAL A 365 14.09 -4.37 9.02
CA VAL A 365 14.84 -5.62 8.83
C VAL A 365 13.89 -6.78 8.55
N VAL A 366 12.80 -6.93 9.32
CA VAL A 366 11.76 -7.92 9.04
C VAL A 366 11.19 -7.71 7.64
N TRP A 367 10.83 -6.48 7.29
CA TRP A 367 10.31 -6.15 5.97
C TRP A 367 11.27 -6.56 4.84
N LEU A 368 12.54 -6.16 4.94
CA LEU A 368 13.58 -6.48 3.96
C LEU A 368 13.77 -8.00 3.82
N GLN A 369 13.93 -8.73 4.93
CA GLN A 369 14.18 -10.17 4.92
C GLN A 369 13.01 -10.95 4.32
N VAL A 370 11.77 -10.58 4.67
CA VAL A 370 10.58 -11.21 4.09
C VAL A 370 10.49 -10.92 2.59
N MET A 371 10.76 -9.69 2.13
CA MET A 371 10.72 -9.37 0.69
C MET A 371 11.83 -10.05 -0.11
N LEU A 372 13.05 -10.16 0.42
CA LEU A 372 14.13 -10.91 -0.24
C LEU A 372 13.84 -12.40 -0.32
N SER A 373 13.18 -12.95 0.70
CA SER A 373 12.70 -14.32 0.67
C SER A 373 11.55 -14.47 -0.32
N ASN A 374 10.67 -13.47 -0.44
CA ASN A 374 9.58 -13.44 -1.41
C ASN A 374 10.09 -13.43 -2.87
N CYS A 375 11.13 -12.67 -3.18
CA CYS A 375 11.77 -12.72 -4.51
C CYS A 375 12.21 -14.15 -4.85
N ALA A 376 12.86 -14.84 -3.91
CA ALA A 376 13.27 -16.23 -4.11
C ALA A 376 12.06 -17.17 -4.19
N MET A 377 11.08 -17.05 -3.31
CA MET A 377 9.86 -17.87 -3.35
C MET A 377 9.18 -17.74 -4.71
N LEU A 378 8.95 -16.53 -5.23
CA LEU A 378 8.32 -16.34 -6.54
C LEU A 378 9.15 -16.92 -7.68
N LEU A 379 10.47 -16.66 -7.68
CA LEU A 379 11.36 -17.16 -8.73
C LEU A 379 11.39 -18.69 -8.75
N TYR A 380 11.52 -19.33 -7.59
CA TYR A 380 11.67 -20.78 -7.46
C TYR A 380 10.35 -21.54 -7.51
N TYR A 381 9.25 -20.94 -7.05
CA TYR A 381 7.90 -21.46 -7.17
C TYR A 381 7.24 -21.04 -8.49
N ARG A 382 7.97 -21.10 -9.60
CA ARG A 382 7.45 -20.80 -10.95
C ARG A 382 6.95 -22.07 -11.63
N CYS A 383 6.03 -21.92 -12.58
CA CYS A 383 5.61 -23.04 -13.44
C CYS A 383 6.78 -23.42 -14.38
N VAL A 384 7.12 -24.70 -14.44
CA VAL A 384 8.12 -25.23 -15.38
C VAL A 384 7.36 -25.87 -16.54
N LYS A 385 7.07 -25.10 -17.59
CA LYS A 385 6.54 -25.63 -18.85
C LYS A 385 7.73 -25.99 -19.75
N ASP A 386 7.85 -27.27 -20.10
CA ASP A 386 8.84 -27.79 -21.06
C ASP A 386 10.33 -27.55 -20.75
N VAL A 387 10.83 -28.31 -19.77
CA VAL A 387 12.03 -29.09 -20.04
C VAL A 387 11.68 -30.52 -19.64
N SER A 388 12.21 -31.50 -20.35
CA SER A 388 12.21 -32.94 -20.04
C SER A 388 12.88 -33.28 -18.69
N ASP A 389 12.85 -32.36 -17.73
CA ASP A 389 13.44 -32.45 -16.43
C ASP A 389 12.41 -33.04 -15.47
N ARG A 390 12.57 -34.32 -15.17
CA ARG A 390 11.81 -35.05 -14.13
C ARG A 390 12.10 -34.51 -12.71
N ASN A 391 12.68 -33.30 -12.58
CA ASN A 391 13.18 -32.67 -11.36
C ASN A 391 12.49 -31.35 -11.01
N ALA A 392 11.21 -31.13 -11.35
CA ALA A 392 10.42 -30.00 -10.84
C ALA A 392 10.49 -29.86 -9.30
N THR A 393 10.79 -30.96 -8.60
CA THR A 393 11.07 -31.02 -7.17
C THR A 393 12.26 -30.15 -6.73
N ALA A 394 13.34 -30.05 -7.52
CA ALA A 394 14.56 -29.37 -7.08
C ALA A 394 14.40 -27.83 -7.00
N PRO A 395 13.83 -27.13 -7.99
CA PRO A 395 13.48 -25.72 -7.84
C PRO A 395 12.48 -25.47 -6.72
N PHE A 396 11.47 -26.32 -6.57
CA PHE A 396 10.48 -26.17 -5.50
C PHE A 396 11.11 -26.24 -4.10
N LEU A 397 12.10 -27.12 -3.88
CA LEU A 397 12.83 -27.18 -2.61
C LEU A 397 13.58 -25.88 -2.26
N HIS A 398 14.02 -25.10 -3.26
CA HIS A 398 14.60 -23.77 -3.00
C HIS A 398 13.52 -22.77 -2.55
N ALA A 399 12.30 -22.87 -3.09
CA ALA A 399 11.16 -22.09 -2.61
C ALA A 399 10.78 -22.48 -1.18
N VAL A 400 10.81 -23.78 -0.84
CA VAL A 400 10.61 -24.28 0.53
C VAL A 400 11.66 -23.70 1.49
N ALA A 401 12.94 -23.73 1.12
CA ALA A 401 14.00 -23.14 1.94
C ALA A 401 13.80 -21.63 2.15
N ALA A 402 13.38 -20.90 1.11
CA ALA A 402 13.02 -19.49 1.24
C ALA A 402 11.81 -19.27 2.17
N ALA A 403 10.79 -20.12 2.10
CA ALA A 403 9.63 -20.06 3.00
C ALA A 403 10.01 -20.36 4.46
N GLN A 404 10.94 -21.29 4.70
CA GLN A 404 11.49 -21.54 6.04
C GLN A 404 12.30 -20.35 6.58
N ASN A 405 13.00 -19.60 5.73
CA ASN A 405 13.67 -18.35 6.13
C ASN A 405 12.64 -17.28 6.57
N VAL A 406 11.48 -17.21 5.90
CA VAL A 406 10.37 -16.36 6.35
C VAL A 406 9.87 -16.82 7.73
N ALA A 407 9.65 -18.11 7.93
CA ALA A 407 9.23 -18.66 9.23
C ALA A 407 10.26 -18.37 10.34
N GLN A 408 11.56 -18.48 10.03
CA GLN A 408 12.64 -18.10 10.94
C GLN A 408 12.58 -16.60 11.29
N THR A 409 12.37 -15.73 10.30
CA THR A 409 12.21 -14.28 10.51
C THR A 409 11.01 -13.98 11.41
N VAL A 410 9.88 -14.68 11.21
CA VAL A 410 8.70 -14.59 12.09
C VAL A 410 9.03 -15.02 13.51
N ARG A 411 9.75 -16.14 13.69
CA ARG A 411 10.18 -16.60 15.02
C ARG A 411 11.06 -15.56 15.71
N ASP A 412 12.04 -14.99 15.02
CA ASP A 412 12.94 -14.01 15.61
C ASP A 412 12.24 -12.68 15.93
N ALA A 413 11.34 -12.24 15.06
CA ALA A 413 10.49 -11.10 15.32
C ALA A 413 9.60 -11.30 16.55
N SER A 414 8.96 -12.48 16.68
CA SER A 414 8.08 -12.80 17.81
C SER A 414 8.79 -12.78 19.17
N ARG A 415 10.11 -13.03 19.20
CA ARG A 415 10.94 -12.94 20.42
C ARG A 415 11.20 -11.50 20.85
N VAL A 416 10.97 -10.54 19.95
CA VAL A 416 11.15 -9.11 20.22
C VAL A 416 9.82 -8.41 20.43
N SER A 417 8.94 -8.45 19.44
CA SER A 417 7.63 -7.82 19.46
C SER A 417 6.77 -8.40 18.35
N ILE A 418 5.51 -8.67 18.64
CA ILE A 418 4.55 -9.14 17.63
C ILE A 418 4.14 -8.00 16.71
N GLU A 419 4.16 -6.75 17.19
CA GLU A 419 3.71 -5.57 16.43
C GLU A 419 4.47 -5.37 15.11
N ILE A 420 5.76 -5.72 15.06
CA ILE A 420 6.57 -5.58 13.83
C ILE A 420 6.16 -6.58 12.73
N LEU A 421 5.39 -7.62 13.08
CA LEU A 421 4.82 -8.58 12.13
C LEU A 421 3.48 -8.10 11.58
N LEU A 422 2.84 -7.11 12.21
CA LEU A 422 1.53 -6.58 11.81
C LEU A 422 1.70 -5.51 10.72
N SER A 423 2.45 -5.86 9.67
CA SER A 423 2.72 -4.98 8.53
C SER A 423 1.94 -5.44 7.29
N PRO A 424 1.14 -4.56 6.66
CA PRO A 424 0.46 -4.89 5.40
C PRO A 424 1.43 -5.20 4.27
N HIS A 425 2.66 -4.70 4.33
CA HIS A 425 3.68 -4.91 3.30
C HIS A 425 4.20 -6.36 3.23
N ILE A 426 4.07 -7.13 4.31
CA ILE A 426 4.58 -8.51 4.37
C ILE A 426 3.49 -9.58 4.30
N ALA A 427 2.23 -9.24 4.59
CA ALA A 427 1.16 -10.20 4.80
C ALA A 427 0.96 -11.20 3.65
N SER A 428 0.94 -10.72 2.40
CA SER A 428 0.84 -11.58 1.22
C SER A 428 2.03 -12.54 1.08
N ALA A 429 3.24 -12.09 1.42
CA ALA A 429 4.43 -12.94 1.36
C ALA A 429 4.44 -14.01 2.47
N LEU A 430 3.93 -13.68 3.67
CA LEU A 430 3.71 -14.66 4.73
C LEU A 430 2.72 -15.75 4.29
N TYR A 431 1.64 -15.36 3.59
CA TYR A 431 0.65 -16.31 3.09
C TYR A 431 1.25 -17.23 2.03
N VAL A 432 2.00 -16.69 1.06
CA VAL A 432 2.69 -17.51 0.06
C VAL A 432 3.70 -18.46 0.70
N ALA A 433 4.45 -18.02 1.70
CA ALA A 433 5.33 -18.90 2.46
C ALA A 433 4.55 -20.04 3.12
N ALA A 434 3.42 -19.74 3.78
CA ALA A 434 2.56 -20.73 4.40
C ALA A 434 2.00 -21.75 3.38
N CYS A 435 1.57 -21.31 2.19
CA CYS A 435 1.10 -22.20 1.12
C CYS A 435 2.20 -23.14 0.62
N ILE A 436 3.42 -22.64 0.40
CA ILE A 436 4.57 -23.45 -0.02
C ILE A 436 4.88 -24.52 1.04
N LEU A 437 4.90 -24.14 2.32
CA LEU A 437 5.12 -25.08 3.41
C LEU A 437 3.97 -26.08 3.57
N ALA A 438 2.71 -25.67 3.31
CA ALA A 438 1.56 -26.56 3.35
C ALA A 438 1.64 -27.65 2.28
N ILE A 439 2.01 -27.28 1.05
CA ILE A 439 2.26 -28.24 -0.05
C ILE A 439 3.36 -29.23 0.38
N GLN A 440 4.49 -28.72 0.88
CA GLN A 440 5.61 -29.56 1.29
C GLN A 440 5.25 -30.49 2.47
N TRP A 441 4.57 -29.96 3.49
CA TRP A 441 4.12 -30.74 4.64
C TRP A 441 3.19 -31.86 4.20
N ARG A 442 2.19 -31.56 3.38
CA ARG A 442 1.17 -32.54 2.99
C ARG A 442 1.71 -33.63 2.06
N THR A 443 2.71 -33.31 1.25
CA THR A 443 3.36 -34.28 0.35
C THR A 443 4.41 -35.15 1.06
N THR A 444 5.11 -34.62 2.07
CA THR A 444 6.20 -35.34 2.76
C THR A 444 5.82 -35.90 4.13
N ASN A 445 4.74 -35.39 4.72
CA ASN A 445 4.30 -35.65 6.10
C ASN A 445 5.33 -35.28 7.18
N ASP A 446 6.28 -34.36 6.89
CA ASP A 446 7.23 -33.87 7.89
C ASP A 446 6.59 -32.84 8.83
N ALA A 447 6.48 -33.19 10.11
CA ALA A 447 5.90 -32.35 11.14
C ALA A 447 6.66 -31.04 11.42
N SER A 448 7.91 -30.89 10.96
CA SER A 448 8.66 -29.63 11.08
C SER A 448 7.95 -28.48 10.38
N PHE A 449 7.48 -28.69 9.15
CA PHE A 449 6.73 -27.70 8.36
C PHE A 449 5.39 -27.35 8.98
N LYS A 450 4.72 -28.31 9.61
CA LYS A 450 3.46 -28.06 10.33
C LYS A 450 3.63 -26.98 11.40
N ARG A 451 4.72 -27.04 12.17
CA ARG A 451 4.99 -26.04 13.23
C ARG A 451 5.21 -24.65 12.64
N ASP A 452 5.90 -24.53 11.51
CA ASP A 452 6.09 -23.25 10.84
C ASP A 452 4.76 -22.70 10.27
N ILE A 453 3.86 -23.56 9.77
CA ILE A 453 2.51 -23.16 9.32
C ILE A 453 1.67 -22.64 10.49
N GLU A 454 1.70 -23.30 11.65
CA GLU A 454 1.00 -22.87 12.86
C GLU A 454 1.46 -21.47 13.32
N LEU A 455 2.73 -21.12 13.13
CA LEU A 455 3.22 -19.76 13.40
C LEU A 455 2.57 -18.72 12.48
N PHE A 456 2.46 -18.99 11.18
CA PHE A 456 1.78 -18.08 10.26
C PHE A 456 0.30 -17.91 10.60
N GLN A 457 -0.39 -18.98 11.00
CA GLN A 457 -1.78 -18.90 11.47
C GLN A 457 -1.91 -17.94 12.66
N LEU A 458 -1.03 -18.04 13.65
CA LEU A 458 -1.02 -17.14 14.81
C LEU A 458 -0.76 -15.68 14.40
N VAL A 459 0.12 -15.42 13.42
CA VAL A 459 0.34 -14.07 12.91
C VAL A 459 -0.93 -13.53 12.22
N PHE A 460 -1.61 -14.34 11.41
CA PHE A 460 -2.87 -13.92 10.77
C PHE A 460 -3.99 -13.68 11.78
N GLU A 461 -4.02 -14.40 12.90
CA GLU A 461 -4.94 -14.12 14.01
C GLU A 461 -4.66 -12.76 14.66
N ARG A 462 -3.39 -12.44 14.92
CA ARG A 462 -3.00 -11.12 15.44
C ARG A 462 -3.30 -10.00 14.42
N MET A 463 -3.15 -10.27 13.13
CA MET A 463 -3.59 -9.35 12.07
C MET A 463 -5.11 -9.19 12.03
N ASP A 464 -5.91 -10.22 12.32
CA ASP A 464 -7.40 -10.16 12.36
C ASP A 464 -7.89 -9.32 13.54
N GLU A 465 -7.13 -9.33 14.64
CA GLU A 465 -7.40 -8.46 15.80
C GLU A 465 -7.08 -6.99 15.52
N THR A 466 -6.19 -6.72 14.57
CA THR A 466 -5.69 -5.36 14.26
C THR A 466 -6.36 -4.75 13.04
N TYR A 467 -6.65 -5.55 12.03
CA TYR A 467 -7.20 -5.14 10.75
C TYR A 467 -8.51 -5.86 10.48
N ILE A 468 -9.52 -5.11 10.06
CA ILE A 468 -10.87 -5.63 9.83
C ILE A 468 -10.89 -6.75 8.78
N PHE A 469 -10.01 -6.69 7.77
CA PHE A 469 -10.04 -7.64 6.65
C PHE A 469 -8.74 -8.41 6.41
N LEU A 470 -7.56 -7.78 6.58
CA LEU A 470 -6.29 -8.39 6.15
C LEU A 470 -5.99 -9.74 6.81
N GLY A 471 -6.12 -9.83 8.14
CA GLY A 471 -5.87 -11.07 8.87
C GLY A 471 -6.94 -12.11 8.60
N LEU A 472 -8.22 -11.71 8.60
CA LEU A 472 -9.36 -12.55 8.24
C LEU A 472 -9.14 -13.25 6.90
N LYS A 473 -8.78 -12.47 5.88
CA LYS A 473 -8.52 -12.92 4.52
C LYS A 473 -7.53 -14.09 4.51
N PHE A 474 -6.34 -13.90 5.07
CA PHE A 474 -5.28 -14.91 5.00
C PHE A 474 -5.49 -16.08 5.95
N LYS A 475 -6.13 -15.86 7.11
CA LYS A 475 -6.52 -16.93 8.02
C LYS A 475 -7.46 -17.93 7.34
N ILE A 476 -8.50 -17.43 6.68
CA ILE A 476 -9.48 -18.28 6.00
C ILE A 476 -8.83 -18.97 4.79
N ALA A 477 -8.08 -18.22 3.98
CA ALA A 477 -7.44 -18.78 2.79
C ALA A 477 -6.47 -19.91 3.12
N LEU A 478 -5.67 -19.74 4.18
CA LEU A 478 -4.75 -20.78 4.64
C LEU A 478 -5.50 -22.01 5.16
N ALA A 479 -6.60 -21.82 5.90
CA ALA A 479 -7.43 -22.93 6.37
C ALA A 479 -7.98 -23.74 5.19
N HIS A 480 -8.52 -23.06 4.18
CA HIS A 480 -9.00 -23.69 2.95
C HIS A 480 -7.89 -24.45 2.21
N ASP A 481 -6.69 -23.89 2.10
CA ASP A 481 -5.56 -24.54 1.43
C ASP A 481 -5.06 -25.79 2.17
N LEU A 482 -5.15 -25.82 3.50
CA LEU A 482 -4.79 -27.00 4.32
C LEU A 482 -5.79 -28.15 4.18
N GLU A 483 -7.00 -27.87 3.72
CA GLU A 483 -8.08 -28.85 3.50
C GLU A 483 -8.07 -29.45 2.08
N ARG A 484 -7.25 -28.92 1.17
CA ARG A 484 -7.16 -29.43 -0.22
C ARG A 484 -6.75 -30.91 -0.25
N SER A 485 -7.26 -31.62 -1.26
CA SER A 485 -6.79 -32.97 -1.60
C SER A 485 -5.32 -32.93 -2.02
N LEU A 486 -4.62 -34.06 -1.86
CA LEU A 486 -3.21 -34.18 -2.27
C LEU A 486 -3.04 -33.90 -3.78
N GLU A 487 -3.94 -34.41 -4.61
CA GLU A 487 -3.95 -34.16 -6.06
C GLU A 487 -4.04 -32.67 -6.39
N ASN A 488 -4.93 -31.93 -5.72
CA ASN A 488 -5.06 -30.48 -5.91
C ASN A 488 -3.83 -29.70 -5.42
N LEU A 489 -3.12 -30.20 -4.41
CA LEU A 489 -1.89 -29.59 -3.91
C LEU A 489 -0.70 -29.86 -4.85
N GLU A 490 -0.64 -31.04 -5.45
CA GLU A 490 0.35 -31.39 -6.48
C GLU A 490 0.13 -30.57 -7.75
N ASP A 491 -1.12 -30.43 -8.21
CA ASP A 491 -1.46 -29.53 -9.31
C ASP A 491 -1.10 -28.06 -8.99
N LEU A 492 -1.39 -27.59 -7.77
CA LEU A 492 -1.01 -26.25 -7.35
C LEU A 492 0.52 -26.06 -7.29
N ARG A 493 1.26 -27.09 -6.88
CA ARG A 493 2.74 -27.09 -6.92
C ARG A 493 3.23 -26.91 -8.36
N ASP A 494 2.67 -27.67 -9.29
CA ASP A 494 3.15 -27.73 -10.67
C ASP A 494 2.76 -26.49 -11.48
N ARG A 495 1.59 -25.88 -11.18
CA ARG A 495 1.17 -24.58 -11.74
C ARG A 495 1.98 -23.39 -11.22
N GLY A 496 2.76 -23.57 -10.16
CA GLY A 496 3.58 -22.51 -9.56
C GLY A 496 2.76 -21.32 -9.04
N ALA A 497 3.42 -20.16 -8.89
CA ALA A 497 2.85 -18.94 -8.35
C ALA A 497 1.68 -18.41 -9.19
N ARG A 498 1.66 -18.63 -10.51
CA ARG A 498 0.50 -18.32 -11.38
C ARG A 498 -0.74 -19.13 -10.99
N GLY A 499 -0.54 -20.38 -10.57
CA GLY A 499 -1.62 -21.26 -10.12
C GLY A 499 -2.39 -20.70 -8.93
N MET A 500 -1.70 -20.01 -8.02
CA MET A 500 -2.32 -19.32 -6.89
C MET A 500 -3.21 -18.14 -7.34
N LEU A 501 -2.80 -17.40 -8.39
CA LEU A 501 -3.57 -16.27 -8.94
C LEU A 501 -4.89 -16.70 -9.56
N ALA A 502 -4.87 -17.81 -10.29
CA ALA A 502 -6.05 -18.35 -10.97
C ALA A 502 -7.15 -18.80 -9.98
N ASP A 503 -6.79 -19.00 -8.70
CA ASP A 503 -7.72 -19.34 -7.63
C ASP A 503 -8.33 -18.12 -6.92
N CYS A 504 -7.89 -16.89 -7.23
CA CYS A 504 -8.39 -15.67 -6.60
C CYS A 504 -9.89 -15.41 -6.86
N SER A 505 -10.43 -15.89 -7.98
CA SER A 505 -11.87 -15.87 -8.28
C SER A 505 -12.68 -16.84 -7.41
N LYS A 506 -12.04 -17.74 -6.64
CA LYS A 506 -12.67 -18.75 -5.77
C LYS A 506 -12.68 -18.39 -4.29
N TRP A 507 -12.37 -17.13 -3.95
CA TRP A 507 -12.46 -16.62 -2.56
C TRP A 507 -13.91 -16.43 -2.08
N ALA A 508 -14.88 -17.12 -2.69
CA ALA A 508 -16.29 -17.14 -2.29
C ALA A 508 -16.46 -17.46 -0.80
N HIS A 509 -15.65 -18.40 -0.29
CA HIS A 509 -15.60 -18.77 1.12
C HIS A 509 -15.18 -17.60 2.04
N VAL A 510 -14.31 -16.69 1.60
CA VAL A 510 -14.00 -15.45 2.33
C VAL A 510 -15.19 -14.48 2.28
N LYS A 511 -15.87 -14.37 1.13
CA LYS A 511 -17.09 -13.55 1.01
C LYS A 511 -18.20 -14.04 1.95
N GLU A 512 -18.40 -15.35 2.01
CA GLU A 512 -19.36 -15.99 2.92
C GLU A 512 -19.03 -15.69 4.38
N GLU A 513 -17.76 -15.75 4.78
CA GLU A 513 -17.34 -15.42 6.14
C GLU A 513 -17.51 -13.93 6.48
N VAL A 514 -17.23 -13.04 5.54
CA VAL A 514 -17.48 -11.58 5.69
C VAL A 514 -18.97 -11.31 5.89
N VAL A 515 -19.83 -11.94 5.10
CA VAL A 515 -21.30 -11.86 5.27
C VAL A 515 -21.72 -12.45 6.62
N ARG A 516 -21.16 -13.60 7.02
CA ARG A 516 -21.46 -14.26 8.30
C ARG A 516 -21.09 -13.37 9.50
N ARG A 517 -19.98 -12.64 9.42
CA ARG A 517 -19.55 -11.69 10.47
C ARG A 517 -20.27 -10.34 10.40
N GLY A 518 -21.11 -10.09 9.39
CA GLY A 518 -21.80 -8.82 9.20
C GLY A 518 -20.85 -7.66 8.92
N LEU A 519 -19.69 -7.92 8.32
CA LEU A 519 -18.71 -6.88 8.02
C LEU A 519 -19.17 -6.07 6.79
N PRO A 520 -19.12 -4.73 6.83
CA PRO A 520 -19.57 -3.85 5.75
C PRO A 520 -18.52 -3.76 4.63
N ILE A 521 -18.04 -4.89 4.12
CA ILE A 521 -16.98 -4.97 3.11
C ILE A 521 -17.59 -5.49 1.82
N ASP A 522 -17.48 -4.71 0.75
CA ASP A 522 -17.86 -5.14 -0.59
C ASP A 522 -16.68 -5.82 -1.28
N ILE A 523 -16.69 -7.15 -1.26
CA ILE A 523 -15.69 -7.98 -1.94
C ILE A 523 -16.22 -8.30 -3.34
N THR A 524 -16.38 -7.30 -4.20
CA THR A 524 -16.69 -7.51 -5.63
C THR A 524 -15.44 -7.53 -6.48
#